data_AF-A0A5C0SE02-F1
#
_entry.id   AF-A0A5C0SE02-F1
#
_cell.length_a   1.000
_cell.length_b   1.000
_cell.length_c   1.000
_cell.angle_alpha   90.00
_cell.angle_beta   90.00
_cell.angle_gamma   90.00
#
_symmetry.space_group_name_H-M   'P 1'
#
loop_
_entity.id
_entity.type
_entity.pdbx_description
1 polymer ?
#
loop_
_entity_poly.entity_id
_entity_poly.type
_entity_poly.pdbx_seq_one_letter_code
_entity_poly.pdbx_strand_id
1 'polypeptide(L)'
;MKRIILERISKASLNKILDIDNFKDIDWIWVNREIFRDILYNLDLDREFEEEELEKFLKDIEDEVMIKELLGPFKKEGYLSLDQNLFANLEKGYKPTLDIDTIIFVKEKYYRKLFIKQINGYNWVLKAMAIDTYLRMGLEYNSLKETYEELYNENTRIIEDLLSTNEYAFLNGVWKFEKKTKELYFYKSGEFYNSWTEGEVNSRFEELIKK
;
A
#
# COMPACT_ATOMS: atom_id res chain seq x y z
N MET A 1 20.00 17.88 -20.47
CA MET A 1 20.49 17.30 -19.20
C MET A 1 19.43 16.47 -18.49
N LYS A 2 18.44 17.06 -17.78
CA LYS A 2 17.37 16.32 -17.04
C LYS A 2 16.81 15.10 -17.79
N ARG A 3 16.36 15.28 -19.04
CA ARG A 3 15.85 14.20 -19.88
C ARG A 3 16.85 13.06 -20.11
N ILE A 4 18.13 13.37 -20.31
CA ILE A 4 19.18 12.39 -20.58
C ILE A 4 19.45 11.55 -19.33
N ILE A 5 19.55 12.20 -18.17
CA ILE A 5 19.76 11.53 -16.87
C ILE A 5 18.59 10.58 -16.58
N LEU A 6 17.35 11.05 -16.72
CA LEU A 6 16.15 10.23 -16.52
C LEU A 6 16.09 9.03 -17.48
N GLU A 7 16.43 9.23 -18.75
CA GLU A 7 16.49 8.16 -19.74
C GLU A 7 17.58 7.12 -19.44
N ARG A 8 18.71 7.54 -18.84
CA ARG A 8 19.75 6.61 -18.37
C ARG A 8 19.24 5.75 -17.22
N ILE A 9 18.56 6.37 -16.25
CA ILE A 9 17.99 5.66 -15.10
C ILE A 9 16.97 4.61 -15.55
N SER A 10 16.00 4.97 -16.39
CA SER A 10 14.95 4.03 -16.80
C SER A 10 15.43 2.88 -17.69
N LYS A 11 16.56 3.07 -18.39
CA LYS A 11 17.18 2.04 -19.23
C LYS A 11 18.19 1.16 -18.47
N ALA A 12 18.70 1.61 -17.33
CA ALA A 12 19.68 0.87 -16.55
C ALA A 12 19.08 -0.41 -15.94
N SER A 13 19.94 -1.38 -15.65
CA SER A 13 19.59 -2.53 -14.83
C SER A 13 19.52 -2.12 -13.36
N LEU A 14 18.69 -2.81 -12.57
CA LEU A 14 18.57 -2.53 -11.15
C LEU A 14 19.90 -2.75 -10.42
N ASN A 15 20.70 -3.74 -10.85
CA ASN A 15 22.05 -3.98 -10.33
C ASN A 15 22.94 -2.74 -10.44
N LYS A 16 22.90 -2.06 -11.60
CA LYS A 16 23.70 -0.85 -11.81
C LYS A 16 23.14 0.33 -11.01
N ILE A 17 21.83 0.43 -10.84
CA ILE A 17 21.20 1.52 -10.10
C ILE A 17 21.57 1.47 -8.61
N LEU A 18 21.54 0.28 -8.01
CA LEU A 18 21.73 0.10 -6.57
C LEU A 18 23.11 -0.44 -6.17
N ASP A 19 23.99 -0.70 -7.14
CA ASP A 19 25.29 -1.33 -6.95
C ASP A 19 25.20 -2.65 -6.15
N ILE A 20 24.26 -3.51 -6.55
CA ILE A 20 24.00 -4.80 -5.92
C ILE A 20 24.11 -5.90 -6.98
N ASP A 21 24.99 -6.88 -6.75
CA ASP A 21 25.22 -7.99 -7.68
C ASP A 21 24.05 -8.96 -7.76
N ASN A 22 23.34 -9.18 -6.64
CA ASN A 22 22.31 -10.20 -6.56
C ASN A 22 21.13 -9.80 -5.67
N PHE A 23 19.95 -9.69 -6.28
CA PHE A 23 18.70 -9.37 -5.59
C PHE A 23 17.97 -10.59 -5.03
N LYS A 24 18.47 -11.82 -5.19
CA LYS A 24 17.72 -13.05 -4.87
C LYS A 24 17.17 -13.07 -3.45
N ASP A 25 17.97 -12.63 -2.48
CA ASP A 25 17.65 -12.67 -1.05
C ASP A 25 17.19 -11.31 -0.49
N ILE A 26 17.01 -10.31 -1.37
CA ILE A 26 16.46 -9.00 -1.01
C ILE A 26 14.97 -9.04 -1.30
N ASP A 27 14.16 -9.06 -0.25
CA ASP A 27 12.70 -9.13 -0.36
C ASP A 27 12.06 -7.75 -0.56
N TRP A 28 12.70 -6.69 -0.07
CA TRP A 28 12.22 -5.31 -0.21
C TRP A 28 13.36 -4.30 -0.11
N ILE A 29 13.14 -3.12 -0.69
CA ILE A 29 14.09 -2.00 -0.78
C ILE A 29 13.30 -0.71 -0.57
N TRP A 30 13.79 0.18 0.28
CA TRP A 30 13.25 1.53 0.41
C TRP A 30 13.98 2.49 -0.52
N VAL A 31 13.24 3.42 -1.12
CA VAL A 31 13.78 4.44 -2.01
C VAL A 31 13.19 5.78 -1.62
N ASN A 32 14.07 6.74 -1.39
CA ASN A 32 13.73 8.12 -1.09
C ASN A 32 14.83 9.07 -1.61
N ARG A 33 14.67 10.36 -1.32
CA ARG A 33 15.60 11.43 -1.70
C ARG A 33 17.09 11.13 -1.45
N GLU A 34 17.40 10.45 -0.34
CA GLU A 34 18.77 10.28 0.14
C GLU A 34 19.60 9.43 -0.83
N ILE A 35 18.99 8.41 -1.43
CA ILE A 35 19.71 7.48 -2.31
C ILE A 35 19.85 7.99 -3.74
N PHE A 36 19.20 9.11 -4.11
CA PHE A 36 19.22 9.57 -5.50
C PHE A 36 20.62 9.95 -5.96
N ARG A 37 21.43 10.54 -5.07
CA ARG A 37 22.82 10.87 -5.37
C ARG A 37 23.63 9.60 -5.66
N ASP A 38 23.48 8.58 -4.81
CA ASP A 38 24.17 7.30 -4.98
C ASP A 38 23.78 6.63 -6.31
N ILE A 39 22.51 6.70 -6.69
CA ILE A 39 22.04 6.21 -8.00
C ILE A 39 22.79 6.90 -9.15
N LEU A 40 23.00 8.22 -9.09
CA LEU A 40 23.72 8.93 -10.16
C LEU A 40 25.18 8.49 -10.25
N TYR A 41 25.84 8.29 -9.10
CA TYR A 41 27.22 7.81 -9.05
C TYR A 41 27.35 6.36 -9.52
N ASN A 42 26.45 5.47 -9.09
CA ASN A 42 26.45 4.07 -9.51
C ASN A 42 26.22 3.92 -11.03
N LEU A 43 25.55 4.89 -11.64
CA LEU A 43 25.37 4.96 -13.10
C LEU A 43 26.58 5.54 -13.86
N ASP A 44 27.66 5.92 -13.15
CA ASP A 44 28.86 6.61 -13.66
C ASP A 44 28.56 7.96 -14.33
N LEU A 45 27.52 8.68 -13.89
CA LEU A 45 27.13 9.94 -14.53
C LEU A 45 28.09 11.09 -14.21
N ASP A 46 28.87 10.98 -13.14
CA ASP A 46 29.96 11.89 -12.76
C ASP A 46 31.14 11.87 -13.74
N ARG A 47 31.22 10.86 -14.62
CA ARG A 47 32.17 10.83 -15.74
C ARG A 47 31.70 11.61 -16.96
N GLU A 48 30.39 11.88 -17.04
CA GLU A 48 29.76 12.51 -18.20
C GLU A 48 29.30 13.96 -17.92
N PHE A 49 29.02 14.29 -16.67
CA PHE A 49 28.52 15.59 -16.23
C PHE A 49 29.38 16.14 -15.09
N GLU A 50 29.46 17.47 -15.00
CA GLU A 50 30.16 18.11 -13.88
C GLU A 50 29.37 17.94 -12.57
N GLU A 51 30.06 17.92 -11.43
CA GLU A 51 29.43 17.75 -10.11
C GLU A 51 28.35 18.83 -9.86
N GLU A 52 28.61 20.08 -10.24
CA GLU A 52 27.65 21.18 -10.11
C GLU A 52 26.37 20.94 -10.92
N GLU A 53 26.47 20.29 -12.08
CA GLU A 53 25.33 19.96 -12.93
C GLU A 53 24.45 18.87 -12.32
N LEU A 54 25.08 17.85 -11.73
CA LEU A 54 24.38 16.77 -11.01
C LEU A 54 23.70 17.29 -9.74
N GLU A 55 24.39 18.13 -8.99
CA GLU A 55 23.82 18.79 -7.80
C GLU A 55 22.62 19.68 -8.15
N LYS A 56 22.71 20.42 -9.25
CA LYS A 56 21.58 21.21 -9.75
C LYS A 56 20.42 20.30 -10.17
N PHE A 57 20.69 19.22 -10.90
CA PHE A 57 19.67 18.24 -11.25
C PHE A 57 18.98 17.67 -10.01
N LEU A 58 19.74 17.29 -8.98
CA LEU A 58 19.19 16.79 -7.73
C LEU A 58 18.33 17.85 -7.02
N LYS A 59 18.74 19.12 -6.98
CA LYS A 59 17.92 20.18 -6.38
C LYS A 59 16.61 20.44 -7.14
N ASP A 60 16.63 20.30 -8.46
CA ASP A 60 15.50 20.67 -9.33
C ASP A 60 14.55 19.49 -9.66
N ILE A 61 14.94 18.25 -9.41
CA ILE A 61 14.11 17.07 -9.70
C ILE A 61 13.11 16.83 -8.57
N GLU A 62 11.84 16.64 -8.94
CA GLU A 62 10.80 16.19 -8.01
C GLU A 62 10.93 14.69 -7.77
N ASP A 63 10.69 14.26 -6.53
CA ASP A 63 10.85 12.86 -6.11
C ASP A 63 9.94 11.92 -6.91
N GLU A 64 8.69 12.32 -7.16
CA GLU A 64 7.75 11.56 -7.98
C GLU A 64 8.28 11.28 -9.40
N VAL A 65 8.98 12.24 -10.00
CA VAL A 65 9.56 12.09 -11.35
C VAL A 65 10.72 11.11 -11.31
N MET A 66 11.57 11.17 -10.29
CA MET A 66 12.68 10.23 -10.11
C MET A 66 12.16 8.81 -9.87
N ILE A 67 11.21 8.65 -8.95
CA ILE A 67 10.58 7.36 -8.64
C ILE A 67 9.93 6.74 -9.87
N LYS A 68 9.26 7.55 -10.70
CA LYS A 68 8.61 7.08 -11.92
C LYS A 68 9.59 6.42 -12.89
N GLU A 69 10.80 6.96 -13.03
CA GLU A 69 11.83 6.37 -13.89
C GLU A 69 12.42 5.08 -13.30
N LEU A 70 12.41 4.94 -11.96
CA LEU A 70 12.86 3.73 -11.27
C LEU A 70 11.84 2.57 -11.35
N LEU A 71 10.55 2.85 -11.54
CA LEU A 71 9.51 1.81 -11.63
C LEU A 71 9.83 0.72 -12.67
N GLY A 72 10.36 1.11 -13.83
CA GLY A 72 10.70 0.19 -14.92
C GLY A 72 11.77 -0.84 -14.51
N PRO A 73 12.96 -0.39 -14.10
CA PRO A 73 14.03 -1.26 -13.56
C PRO A 73 13.56 -2.19 -12.43
N PHE A 74 12.85 -1.67 -11.43
CA PHE A 74 12.34 -2.48 -10.32
C PHE A 74 11.32 -3.54 -10.76
N LYS A 75 10.39 -3.17 -11.64
CA LYS A 75 9.37 -4.09 -12.15
C LYS A 75 9.98 -5.24 -12.95
N LYS A 76 11.06 -5.00 -13.71
CA LYS A 76 11.79 -6.05 -14.45
C LYS A 76 12.36 -7.12 -13.51
N GLU A 77 12.74 -6.73 -12.30
CA GLU A 77 13.24 -7.63 -11.24
C GLU A 77 12.12 -8.19 -10.33
N GLY A 78 10.84 -7.97 -10.67
CA GLY A 78 9.70 -8.54 -9.95
C GLY A 78 9.31 -7.80 -8.68
N TYR A 79 9.69 -6.54 -8.54
CA TYR A 79 9.26 -5.67 -7.45
C TYR A 79 7.97 -4.92 -7.79
N LEU A 80 7.16 -4.70 -6.75
CA LEU A 80 5.99 -3.85 -6.73
C LEU A 80 6.28 -2.63 -5.85
N SER A 81 5.84 -1.44 -6.25
CA SER A 81 5.93 -0.23 -5.43
C SER A 81 4.74 -0.15 -4.47
N LEU A 82 5.00 0.15 -3.20
CA LEU A 82 4.02 0.41 -2.16
C LEU A 82 4.33 1.71 -1.44
N ASP A 83 3.29 2.35 -0.93
CA ASP A 83 3.42 3.39 0.09
C ASP A 83 4.03 2.80 1.38
N GLN A 84 4.89 3.58 2.04
CA GLN A 84 5.57 3.14 3.26
C GLN A 84 4.62 2.85 4.42
N ASN A 85 3.46 3.51 4.50
CA ASN A 85 2.49 3.25 5.56
C ASN A 85 1.82 1.90 5.33
N LEU A 86 1.41 1.61 4.09
CA LEU A 86 0.90 0.28 3.74
C LEU A 86 1.93 -0.79 4.09
N PHE A 87 3.19 -0.60 3.71
CA PHE A 87 4.26 -1.55 4.05
C PHE A 87 4.45 -1.70 5.56
N ALA A 88 4.42 -0.61 6.34
CA ALA A 88 4.52 -0.64 7.81
C ALA A 88 3.40 -1.47 8.47
N ASN A 89 2.21 -1.52 7.87
CA ASN A 89 1.11 -2.35 8.38
C ASN A 89 1.28 -3.82 8.01
N LEU A 90 2.04 -4.14 6.97
CA LEU A 90 2.30 -5.50 6.50
C LEU A 90 3.52 -6.12 7.17
N GLU A 91 4.63 -5.38 7.28
CA GLU A 91 5.92 -5.85 7.77
C GLU A 91 6.13 -5.51 9.25
N LYS A 92 6.38 -6.54 10.07
CA LYS A 92 6.57 -6.35 11.50
C LYS A 92 7.96 -5.80 11.77
N GLY A 93 8.02 -4.57 12.29
CA GLY A 93 9.27 -3.94 12.70
C GLY A 93 9.77 -2.85 11.76
N TYR A 94 9.15 -2.71 10.58
CA TYR A 94 9.33 -1.52 9.76
C TYR A 94 8.67 -0.31 10.46
N LYS A 95 9.37 0.82 10.49
CA LYS A 95 8.86 2.08 11.04
C LYS A 95 8.95 3.13 9.94
N PRO A 96 7.82 3.72 9.52
CA PRO A 96 7.84 4.73 8.48
C PRO A 96 8.58 5.99 8.98
N THR A 97 9.29 6.64 8.06
CA THR A 97 9.90 7.95 8.28
C THR A 97 8.85 9.02 8.02
N LEU A 98 8.77 10.02 8.91
CA LEU A 98 7.72 11.05 8.87
C LEU A 98 8.13 12.30 8.09
N ASP A 99 9.43 12.47 7.89
CA ASP A 99 10.09 13.67 7.37
C ASP A 99 10.53 13.54 5.91
N ILE A 100 10.43 12.33 5.34
CA ILE A 100 10.86 12.05 3.98
C ILE A 100 9.91 11.08 3.29
N ASP A 101 9.50 11.45 2.07
CA ASP A 101 8.66 10.63 1.21
C ASP A 101 9.44 9.40 0.74
N THR A 102 9.00 8.24 1.20
CA THR A 102 9.68 6.97 0.96
C THR A 102 8.74 5.99 0.28
N ILE A 103 9.20 5.41 -0.82
CA ILE A 103 8.51 4.34 -1.54
C ILE A 103 9.20 3.02 -1.24
N ILE A 104 8.41 1.99 -0.94
CA ILE A 104 8.93 0.65 -0.71
C ILE A 104 8.71 -0.18 -1.96
N PHE A 105 9.81 -0.68 -2.53
CA PHE A 105 9.78 -1.69 -3.56
C PHE A 105 9.87 -3.07 -2.90
N VAL A 106 8.84 -3.89 -3.05
CA VAL A 106 8.77 -5.23 -2.46
C VAL A 106 8.60 -6.29 -3.52
N LYS A 107 9.28 -7.43 -3.39
CA LYS A 107 9.08 -8.57 -4.29
C LYS A 107 7.64 -9.05 -4.21
N GLU A 108 7.04 -9.32 -5.36
CA GLU A 108 5.65 -9.76 -5.44
C GLU A 108 5.37 -10.99 -4.56
N LYS A 109 6.27 -11.98 -4.55
CA LYS A 109 6.13 -13.18 -3.72
C LYS A 109 6.15 -12.86 -2.22
N TYR A 110 7.00 -11.92 -1.80
CA TYR A 110 7.09 -11.49 -0.41
C TYR A 110 5.87 -10.68 -0.01
N TYR A 111 5.44 -9.75 -0.85
CA TYR A 111 4.20 -8.99 -0.67
C TYR A 111 3.00 -9.90 -0.45
N ARG A 112 2.79 -10.89 -1.34
CA ARG A 112 1.70 -11.88 -1.20
C ARG A 112 1.75 -12.62 0.14
N LYS A 113 2.95 -13.00 0.62
CA LYS A 113 3.13 -13.67 1.91
C LYS A 113 2.73 -12.76 3.08
N LEU A 114 3.16 -11.50 3.06
CA LEU A 114 2.79 -10.52 4.08
C LEU A 114 1.28 -10.27 4.09
N PHE A 115 0.72 -10.08 2.89
CA PHE A 115 -0.69 -9.78 2.71
C PHE A 115 -1.61 -10.92 3.16
N ILE A 116 -1.32 -12.17 2.78
CA ILE A 116 -2.07 -13.36 3.23
C ILE A 116 -2.05 -13.48 4.76
N LYS A 117 -0.92 -13.15 5.39
CA LYS A 117 -0.82 -13.18 6.85
C LYS A 117 -1.74 -12.14 7.49
N GLN A 118 -1.90 -10.99 6.86
CA GLN A 118 -2.77 -9.93 7.36
C GLN A 118 -4.24 -10.17 7.07
N ILE A 119 -4.63 -10.60 5.86
CA ILE A 119 -6.05 -10.74 5.48
C ILE A 119 -6.85 -11.65 6.44
N ASN A 120 -6.22 -12.70 6.96
CA ASN A 120 -6.85 -13.60 7.93
C ASN A 120 -7.28 -12.87 9.21
N GLY A 121 -6.57 -11.81 9.61
CA GLY A 121 -6.90 -10.99 10.77
C GLY A 121 -7.94 -9.90 10.52
N TYR A 122 -8.35 -9.70 9.27
CA TYR A 122 -9.30 -8.65 8.86
C TYR A 122 -10.59 -9.20 8.25
N ASN A 123 -10.77 -10.52 8.18
CA ASN A 123 -12.00 -11.10 7.65
C ASN A 123 -13.25 -10.65 8.43
N TRP A 124 -13.13 -10.42 9.74
CA TRP A 124 -14.22 -9.87 10.54
C TRP A 124 -14.61 -8.45 10.11
N VAL A 125 -13.68 -7.65 9.56
CA VAL A 125 -13.99 -6.31 9.05
C VAL A 125 -14.92 -6.41 7.85
N LEU A 126 -14.66 -7.34 6.92
CA LEU A 126 -15.53 -7.59 5.77
C LEU A 126 -16.94 -8.03 6.19
N LYS A 127 -17.04 -8.85 7.24
CA LYS A 127 -18.33 -9.24 7.85
C LYS A 127 -19.05 -8.03 8.47
N ALA A 128 -18.33 -7.17 9.18
CA ALA A 128 -18.89 -5.97 9.80
C ALA A 128 -19.47 -5.03 8.74
N MET A 129 -18.70 -4.78 7.68
CA MET A 129 -19.12 -3.98 6.54
C MET A 129 -20.35 -4.57 5.84
N ALA A 130 -20.41 -5.89 5.67
CA ALA A 130 -21.59 -6.55 5.13
C ALA A 130 -22.84 -6.36 6.00
N ILE A 131 -22.70 -6.44 7.34
CA ILE A 131 -23.81 -6.20 8.27
C ILE A 131 -24.30 -4.76 8.15
N ASP A 132 -23.39 -3.80 8.16
CA ASP A 132 -23.73 -2.38 8.04
C ASP A 132 -24.41 -2.09 6.70
N THR A 133 -23.88 -2.63 5.61
CA THR A 133 -24.46 -2.49 4.28
C THR A 133 -25.86 -3.08 4.20
N TYR A 134 -26.03 -4.32 4.64
CA TYR A 134 -27.32 -5.01 4.62
C TYR A 134 -28.38 -4.29 5.48
N LEU A 135 -28.01 -3.85 6.70
CA LEU A 135 -28.98 -3.28 7.64
C LEU A 135 -29.22 -1.78 7.46
N ARG A 136 -28.24 -1.04 6.93
CA ARG A 136 -28.23 0.43 7.01
C ARG A 136 -28.14 1.12 5.67
N MET A 137 -27.62 0.50 4.61
CA MET A 137 -27.41 1.21 3.35
C MET A 137 -28.64 1.28 2.44
N GLY A 138 -29.68 0.48 2.72
CA GLY A 138 -30.92 0.51 1.93
C GLY A 138 -30.74 -0.03 0.51
N LEU A 139 -29.82 -0.97 0.33
CA LEU A 139 -29.59 -1.67 -0.93
C LEU A 139 -30.55 -2.87 -1.04
N GLU A 140 -30.96 -3.20 -2.25
CA GLU A 140 -31.93 -4.27 -2.55
C GLU A 140 -31.24 -5.66 -2.55
N TYR A 141 -30.73 -6.08 -1.40
CA TYR A 141 -30.24 -7.45 -1.18
C TYR A 141 -31.28 -8.28 -0.41
N ASN A 142 -31.48 -9.52 -0.82
CA ASN A 142 -32.46 -10.42 -0.20
C ASN A 142 -31.97 -10.97 1.14
N SER A 143 -30.64 -11.05 1.34
CA SER A 143 -30.05 -11.58 2.58
C SER A 143 -28.67 -10.99 2.86
N LEU A 144 -28.24 -11.06 4.13
CA LEU A 144 -26.87 -10.72 4.52
C LEU A 144 -25.84 -11.59 3.78
N LYS A 145 -26.18 -12.86 3.52
CA LYS A 145 -25.29 -13.79 2.80
C LYS A 145 -25.01 -13.29 1.39
N GLU A 146 -26.06 -12.90 0.66
CA GLU A 146 -25.94 -12.33 -0.68
C GLU A 146 -25.11 -11.04 -0.66
N THR A 147 -25.39 -10.12 0.27
CA THR A 147 -24.58 -8.89 0.45
C THR A 147 -23.10 -9.20 0.68
N TYR A 148 -22.80 -10.18 1.55
CA TYR A 148 -21.42 -10.56 1.84
C TYR A 148 -20.74 -11.21 0.64
N GLU A 149 -21.38 -12.19 -0.01
CA GLU A 149 -20.81 -12.92 -1.15
C GLU A 149 -20.56 -12.02 -2.37
N GLU A 150 -21.46 -11.07 -2.65
CA GLU A 150 -21.33 -10.20 -3.82
C GLU A 150 -20.36 -9.03 -3.63
N LEU A 151 -20.27 -8.45 -2.42
CA LEU A 151 -19.51 -7.22 -2.20
C LEU A 151 -18.20 -7.41 -1.43
N TYR A 152 -18.16 -8.38 -0.51
CA TYR A 152 -17.15 -8.40 0.55
C TYR A 152 -16.34 -9.69 0.59
N ASN A 153 -16.88 -10.82 0.17
CA ASN A 153 -16.21 -12.11 0.29
C ASN A 153 -14.90 -12.12 -0.49
N GLU A 154 -13.80 -12.41 0.23
CA GLU A 154 -12.44 -12.39 -0.30
C GLU A 154 -12.04 -11.08 -1.00
N ASN A 155 -12.72 -9.96 -0.70
CA ASN A 155 -12.43 -8.67 -1.30
C ASN A 155 -11.17 -8.04 -0.67
N THR A 156 -10.03 -8.56 -1.11
CA THR A 156 -8.68 -8.19 -0.68
C THR A 156 -8.41 -6.69 -0.85
N ARG A 157 -8.97 -6.06 -1.88
CA ARG A 157 -8.77 -4.63 -2.16
C ARG A 157 -9.31 -3.73 -1.04
N ILE A 158 -10.46 -4.07 -0.46
CA ILE A 158 -11.02 -3.32 0.67
C ILE A 158 -10.07 -3.35 1.87
N ILE A 159 -9.47 -4.52 2.14
CA ILE A 159 -8.51 -4.68 3.22
C ILE A 159 -7.24 -3.88 2.93
N GLU A 160 -6.75 -3.88 1.70
CA GLU A 160 -5.60 -3.08 1.29
C GLU A 160 -5.85 -1.58 1.49
N ASP A 161 -7.01 -1.08 1.06
CA ASP A 161 -7.41 0.31 1.24
C ASP A 161 -7.45 0.68 2.74
N LEU A 162 -8.11 -0.14 3.58
CA LEU A 162 -8.15 0.06 5.03
C LEU A 162 -6.77 0.00 5.68
N LEU A 163 -5.89 -0.89 5.24
CA LEU A 163 -4.52 -0.95 5.76
C LEU A 163 -3.75 0.31 5.39
N SER A 164 -3.95 0.86 4.20
CA SER A 164 -3.28 2.06 3.70
C SER A 164 -3.77 3.34 4.40
N THR A 165 -5.07 3.60 4.38
CA THR A 165 -5.65 4.89 4.78
C THR A 165 -6.36 4.86 6.13
N ASN A 166 -6.55 3.68 6.73
CA ASN A 166 -7.46 3.44 7.85
C ASN A 166 -8.94 3.70 7.53
N GLU A 167 -9.31 3.95 6.27
CA GLU A 167 -10.66 4.31 5.89
C GLU A 167 -11.07 3.65 4.58
N TYR A 168 -12.31 3.20 4.50
CA TYR A 168 -12.92 2.77 3.26
C TYR A 168 -14.28 3.42 3.09
N ALA A 169 -14.57 3.91 1.88
CA ALA A 169 -15.83 4.54 1.55
C ALA A 169 -16.55 3.79 0.43
N PHE A 170 -17.85 3.59 0.59
CA PHE A 170 -18.72 3.02 -0.43
C PHE A 170 -20.08 3.69 -0.38
N LEU A 171 -20.49 4.30 -1.51
CA LEU A 171 -21.68 5.16 -1.59
C LEU A 171 -21.67 6.24 -0.49
N ASN A 172 -22.67 6.24 0.40
CA ASN A 172 -22.75 7.14 1.54
C ASN A 172 -22.23 6.53 2.85
N GLY A 173 -21.68 5.32 2.80
CA GLY A 173 -21.08 4.62 3.94
C GLY A 173 -19.57 4.86 4.02
N VAL A 174 -19.07 5.08 5.23
CA VAL A 174 -17.64 5.22 5.52
C VAL A 174 -17.29 4.36 6.73
N TRP A 175 -16.28 3.51 6.57
CA TRP A 175 -15.74 2.67 7.62
C TRP A 175 -14.34 3.15 7.99
N LYS A 176 -14.11 3.42 9.27
CA LYS A 176 -12.82 3.85 9.80
C LYS A 176 -12.28 2.82 10.77
N PHE A 177 -11.06 2.35 10.55
CA PHE A 177 -10.43 1.33 11.37
C PHE A 177 -9.41 1.94 12.34
N GLU A 178 -9.69 1.90 13.64
CA GLU A 178 -8.74 2.33 14.68
C GLU A 178 -7.82 1.16 15.05
N LYS A 179 -6.58 1.22 14.58
CA LYS A 179 -5.59 0.15 14.75
C LYS A 179 -5.22 -0.08 16.22
N LYS A 180 -5.23 0.95 17.06
CA LYS A 180 -4.83 0.83 18.49
C LYS A 180 -5.84 0.06 19.30
N THR A 181 -7.13 0.36 19.11
CA THR A 181 -8.23 -0.30 19.84
C THR A 181 -8.78 -1.52 19.11
N LYS A 182 -8.43 -1.70 17.82
CA LYS A 182 -8.95 -2.74 16.92
C LYS A 182 -10.46 -2.67 16.76
N GLU A 183 -10.96 -1.47 16.54
CA GLU A 183 -12.37 -1.19 16.35
C GLU A 183 -12.63 -0.65 14.94
N LEU A 184 -13.74 -1.07 14.34
CA LEU A 184 -14.23 -0.54 13.08
C LEU A 184 -15.44 0.35 13.34
N TYR A 185 -15.35 1.62 12.98
CA TYR A 185 -16.40 2.62 13.14
C TYR A 185 -17.12 2.83 11.82
N PHE A 186 -18.45 2.76 11.82
CA PHE A 186 -19.27 3.00 10.65
C PHE A 186 -20.04 4.32 10.75
N TYR A 187 -19.96 5.08 9.66
CA TYR A 187 -20.67 6.32 9.44
C TYR A 187 -21.51 6.22 8.18
N LYS A 188 -22.71 6.79 8.20
CA LYS A 188 -23.56 6.93 7.01
C LYS A 188 -23.98 8.38 6.86
N SER A 189 -23.73 8.97 5.69
CA SER A 189 -24.00 10.40 5.43
C SER A 189 -23.38 11.34 6.47
N GLY A 190 -22.20 10.98 7.01
CA GLY A 190 -21.49 11.74 8.04
C GLY A 190 -21.94 11.50 9.48
N GLU A 191 -23.04 10.78 9.71
CA GLU A 191 -23.52 10.44 11.05
C GLU A 191 -22.93 9.12 11.52
N PHE A 192 -22.55 9.03 12.79
CA PHE A 192 -22.08 7.79 13.42
C PHE A 192 -23.24 6.85 13.73
N TYR A 193 -23.10 5.56 13.39
CA TYR A 193 -24.13 4.55 13.64
C TYR A 193 -23.71 3.51 14.68
N ASN A 194 -22.50 2.97 14.54
CA ASN A 194 -22.00 1.88 15.37
C ASN A 194 -20.49 1.73 15.24
N SER A 195 -19.93 1.02 16.22
CA SER A 195 -18.58 0.50 16.21
C SER A 195 -18.63 -1.01 16.39
N TRP A 196 -17.61 -1.68 15.89
CA TRP A 196 -17.50 -3.13 15.89
C TRP A 196 -16.16 -3.58 16.43
N THR A 197 -16.21 -4.58 17.31
CA THR A 197 -15.07 -5.43 17.63
C THR A 197 -15.20 -6.79 16.94
N GLU A 198 -14.08 -7.50 16.76
CA GLU A 198 -14.06 -8.82 16.10
C GLU A 198 -15.03 -9.84 16.74
N GLY A 199 -15.09 -9.89 18.07
CA GLY A 199 -15.94 -10.84 18.80
C GLY A 199 -17.43 -10.59 18.59
N GLU A 200 -17.84 -9.31 18.63
CA GLU A 200 -19.22 -8.90 18.42
C GLU A 200 -19.67 -9.18 16.99
N VAL A 201 -18.82 -8.86 16.01
CA VAL A 201 -19.14 -9.06 14.59
C VAL A 201 -19.34 -10.52 14.27
N ASN A 202 -18.43 -11.40 14.70
CA ASN A 202 -18.54 -12.82 14.40
C ASN A 202 -19.85 -13.39 14.98
N SER A 203 -20.19 -13.03 16.22
CA SER A 203 -21.44 -13.45 16.86
C SER A 203 -22.67 -12.95 16.11
N ARG A 204 -22.68 -11.66 15.75
CA ARG A 204 -23.81 -11.01 15.08
C ARG A 204 -24.00 -11.50 13.64
N PHE A 205 -22.90 -11.70 12.91
CA PHE A 205 -22.92 -12.19 11.53
C PHE A 205 -23.54 -13.60 11.46
N GLU A 206 -23.15 -14.49 12.38
CA GLU A 206 -23.72 -15.83 12.45
C GLU A 206 -25.21 -15.84 12.82
N GLU A 207 -25.65 -14.93 13.70
CA GLU A 207 -27.08 -14.78 14.03
C GLU A 207 -27.88 -14.35 12.81
N LEU A 208 -27.37 -13.38 12.05
CA LEU A 208 -28.07 -12.80 10.91
C LEU A 208 -28.09 -13.71 9.67
N ILE A 209 -27.06 -14.53 9.44
CA ILE A 209 -27.06 -15.51 8.34
C ILE A 209 -28.04 -16.66 8.57
N LYS A 210 -28.35 -16.99 9.84
CA LYS A 210 -29.28 -18.08 10.18
C LYS A 210 -30.76 -17.67 10.13
N LYS A 211 -31.05 -16.39 9.92
CA LYS A 211 -32.41 -15.86 9.73
C LYS A 211 -32.78 -15.86 8.26
#